data_AF-A0A2E2TJK4-F1
#
_entry.id   AF-A0A2E2TJK4-F1
#
_cell.length_a   1.000
_cell.length_b   1.000
_cell.length_c   1.000
_cell.angle_alpha   90.00
_cell.angle_beta   90.00
_cell.angle_gamma   90.00
#
_symmetry.space_group_name_H-M   'P 1'
#
loop_
_entity.id
_entity.type
_entity.pdbx_description
1 polymer ?
#
loop_
_entity_poly.entity_id
_entity_poly.type
_entity_poly.pdbx_seq_one_letter_code
_entity_poly.pdbx_strand_id
1 'polypeptide(L)' 'RLPDGNVFAIAVGAHYQLNKAFGFDAGYQHLFTKDGEINNAEVVGAQTAYVNGDTKNTANLFSLQMTVNFGTA' A
#
# COMPACT_ATOMS: atom_id res chain seq x y z
N ARG A 1 5.15 -1.37 -15.60
CA ARG A 1 4.94 -2.64 -14.85
C ARG A 1 4.58 -2.30 -13.42
N LEU A 2 3.53 -2.92 -12.87
CA LEU A 2 3.21 -2.82 -11.46
C LEU A 2 4.34 -3.49 -10.66
N PRO A 3 4.77 -2.98 -9.50
CA PRO A 3 5.76 -3.67 -8.67
C PRO A 3 5.17 -5.01 -8.19
N ASP A 4 5.47 -6.10 -8.90
CA ASP A 4 5.07 -7.48 -8.58
C ASP A 4 6.11 -8.14 -7.64
N GLY A 5 6.66 -7.35 -6.73
CA GLY A 5 7.54 -7.84 -5.67
C GLY A 5 6.71 -8.33 -4.49
N ASN A 6 7.19 -9.34 -3.76
CA ASN A 6 6.58 -9.73 -2.49
C ASN A 6 6.47 -8.50 -1.57
N VAL A 7 5.25 -8.18 -1.15
CA VAL A 7 4.98 -7.07 -0.23
C VAL A 7 4.75 -7.62 1.17
N PHE A 8 5.55 -7.16 2.13
CA PHE A 8 5.36 -7.41 3.55
C PHE A 8 4.82 -6.14 4.22
N ALA A 9 3.81 -6.28 5.07
CA ALA A 9 3.18 -5.15 5.74
C ALA A 9 3.28 -5.29 7.26
N ILE A 10 3.63 -4.20 7.94
CA ILE A 10 3.44 -4.05 9.38
C ILE A 10 2.36 -3.00 9.59
N ALA A 11 1.34 -3.32 10.38
CA ALA A 11 0.23 -2.42 10.66
C ALA A 11 -0.02 -2.30 12.17
N VAL A 12 -0.41 -1.10 12.59
CA VAL A 12 -0.87 -0.79 13.94
C VAL A 12 -2.13 0.07 13.84
N GLY A 13 -3.09 -0.17 14.72
CA GLY A 13 -4.33 0.59 14.72
C GLY A 13 -4.99 0.60 16.09
N ALA A 14 -5.87 1.57 16.27
CA ALA A 14 -6.69 1.73 17.45
C ALA A 14 -8.14 1.97 17.03
N HIS A 15 -9.05 1.36 17.78
CA HIS A 15 -10.48 1.58 17.68
C HIS A 15 -10.96 2.24 18.96
N TYR A 16 -11.84 3.23 18.83
CA TYR A 16 -12.46 3.91 19.95
C TYR A 16 -13.97 4.05 19.74
N GLN A 17 -14.75 3.45 20.63
CA GLN A 17 -16.21 3.55 20.64
C GLN A 17 -16.64 4.67 21.58
N LEU A 18 -17.16 5.78 21.03
CA LEU A 18 -17.68 6.90 21.82
C LEU A 18 -18.97 6.51 22.56
N ASN A 19 -19.91 5.87 21.86
CA ASN A 19 -21.17 5.39 22.41
C ASN A 19 -21.75 4.31 21.47
N LYS A 20 -22.94 3.76 21.75
CA LYS A 20 -23.54 2.71 20.90
C LYS A 20 -23.73 3.12 19.43
N ALA A 21 -23.86 4.42 19.17
CA ALA A 21 -24.10 4.99 17.86
C ALA A 21 -22.82 5.38 17.10
N PHE A 22 -21.71 5.69 17.78
CA PHE A 22 -20.50 6.22 17.13
C PHE A 22 -19.23 5.48 17.54
N GLY A 23 -18.45 5.05 16.55
CA GLY A 23 -17.11 4.49 16.71
C GLY A 23 -16.12 5.12 15.74
N PHE A 24 -14.84 5.13 16.09
CA PHE A 24 -13.75 5.68 15.30
C PHE A 24 -12.61 4.68 15.22
N ASP A 25 -11.98 4.61 14.05
CA ASP A 25 -10.83 3.76 13.78
C ASP A 25 -9.72 4.61 13.20
N ALA A 26 -8.51 4.46 13.72
CA ALA A 26 -7.31 5.05 13.17
C ALA A 26 -6.24 3.99 13.00
N GLY A 27 -5.51 4.02 11.90
CA GLY A 27 -4.50 3.02 11.59
C GLY A 27 -3.31 3.59 10.82
N TYR A 28 -2.18 2.93 10.99
CA TYR A 28 -0.96 3.16 10.24
C TYR A 28 -0.41 1.82 9.74
N GLN A 29 0.05 1.81 8.50
CA GLN A 29 0.64 0.65 7.87
C GLN A 29 1.92 1.05 7.13
N HIS A 30 2.99 0.29 7.37
CA HIS A 30 4.22 0.38 6.60
C HIS A 30 4.35 -0.82 5.68
N LEU A 31 4.50 -0.56 4.39
CA LEU A 31 4.62 -1.54 3.32
C LEU A 31 6.08 -1.62 2.88
N PHE A 32 6.69 -2.78 3.10
CA PHE A 32 8.01 -3.14 2.59
C PHE A 32 7.82 -3.93 1.29
N THR A 33 8.22 -3.37 0.15
CA THR A 33 8.18 -4.08 -1.14
C THR A 33 9.56 -4.64 -1.42
N LYS A 34 9.65 -5.93 -1.77
CA LYS A 34 10.90 -6.52 -2.21
C LYS A 34 11.41 -5.83 -3.47
N ASP A 35 12.73 -5.59 -3.51
CA ASP A 35 13.39 -4.96 -4.66
C ASP A 35 13.09 -5.75 -5.93
N GLY A 36 12.60 -5.05 -6.96
CA GLY A 36 12.30 -5.63 -8.26
C GLY A 36 13.46 -5.40 -9.22
N GLU A 37 14.00 -6.48 -9.80
CA GLU A 37 14.99 -6.38 -10.88
C GLU A 37 14.30 -6.01 -12.20
N ILE A 38 14.78 -4.92 -12.80
CA ILE A 38 14.46 -4.55 -14.17
C ILE A 38 15.54 -5.15 -15.05
N ASN A 39 15.18 -6.15 -15.85
CA ASN A 39 16.01 -6.65 -16.94
C ASN A 39 15.15 -6.73 -18.20
N ASN A 40 15.03 -5.60 -18.92
CA ASN A 40 14.22 -5.51 -20.13
C ASN A 40 15.06 -5.03 -21.30
N ALA A 41 14.88 -5.66 -22.46
CA ALA A 41 15.31 -5.11 -23.74
C ALA A 41 14.11 -4.37 -24.36
N GLU A 42 14.28 -3.08 -24.65
CA GLU A 42 13.26 -2.25 -25.29
C GLU A 42 13.77 -1.78 -26.65
N VAL A 43 12.96 -1.97 -27.70
CA VAL A 43 13.32 -1.53 -29.05
C VAL A 43 12.92 -0.07 -29.20
N VAL A 44 13.92 0.82 -29.32
CA VAL A 44 13.73 2.25 -29.52
C VAL A 44 14.19 2.60 -30.94
N GLY A 45 13.24 2.67 -31.86
CA GLY A 45 13.54 2.86 -33.29
C GLY A 45 14.22 1.64 -33.91
N ALA A 46 15.40 1.82 -34.51
CA ALA A 46 16.19 0.74 -35.11
C ALA A 46 17.20 0.08 -34.16
N GLN A 47 17.20 0.44 -32.87
CA GLN A 47 18.16 -0.03 -31.88
C GLN A 47 17.47 -0.75 -30.72
N THR A 48 18.09 -1.81 -30.21
CA THR A 48 17.67 -2.50 -28.99
C THR A 48 18.43 -1.88 -27.81
N ALA A 49 17.71 -1.22 -26.92
CA ALA A 49 18.26 -0.70 -25.67
C ALA A 49 18.04 -1.73 -24.56
N TYR A 50 19.12 -2.13 -23.89
CA TYR A 50 19.04 -3.00 -22.71
C TYR A 50 18.96 -2.11 -21.46
N VAL A 51 17.82 -2.15 -20.77
CA VAL A 51 17.59 -1.43 -19.52
C VAL A 51 17.71 -2.40 -18.38
N ASN A 52 18.82 -2.27 -17.64
CA ASN A 52 19.06 -2.95 -16.38
C ASN A 52 18.98 -1.95 -15.24
N GLY A 53 18.20 -2.25 -14.20
CA GLY A 53 18.10 -1.39 -13.02
C GLY A 53 17.36 -2.04 -11.86
N ASP A 54 17.61 -1.54 -10.65
CA ASP A 54 16.95 -2.02 -9.45
C ASP A 54 15.85 -1.04 -9.02
N THR A 55 14.72 -1.56 -8.56
CA THR A 55 13.63 -0.74 -8.02
C THR A 55 13.46 -1.00 -6.53
N LYS A 56 13.54 0.06 -5.72
CA LYS A 56 13.26 0.02 -4.27
C LYS A 56 11.97 0.77 -4.00
N ASN A 57 10.98 0.09 -3.42
CA ASN A 57 9.68 0.70 -3.13
C ASN A 57 9.31 0.49 -1.66
N THR A 58 8.98 1.58 -0.98
CA THR A 58 8.35 1.56 0.34
C THR A 58 7.12 2.46 0.30
N ALA A 59 6.10 2.09 1.06
CA ALA A 59 4.88 2.89 1.13
C ALA A 59 4.38 2.99 2.58
N ASN A 60 3.81 4.15 2.91
CA ASN A 60 3.20 4.42 4.19
C ASN A 60 1.72 4.70 3.96
N LEU A 61 0.86 3.97 4.67
CA LEU A 61 -0.59 4.13 4.62
C LEU A 61 -1.09 4.64 5.98
N PHE A 62 -1.95 5.65 5.94
CA PHE A 62 -2.66 6.16 7.10
C PHE A 62 -4.17 5.99 6.85
N SER A 63 -4.89 5.49 7.84
CA SER A 63 -6.34 5.29 7.76
C SER A 63 -7.04 6.01 8.90
N LEU A 64 -8.20 6.58 8.58
CA LEU A 64 -9.16 7.12 9.52
C LEU A 64 -10.55 6.74 9.05
N GLN A 65 -11.36 6.17 9.94
CA GLN A 65 -12.73 5.76 9.67
C GLN A 65 -13.63 6.14 10.84
N MET A 66 -14.90 6.42 10.51
CA MET A 66 -15.98 6.63 11.48
C MET A 66 -17.11 5.65 11.18
N THR A 67 -17.59 4.97 12.22
CA THR A 67 -18.72 4.04 12.17
C THR A 67 -19.92 4.68 12.86
N VAL A 68 -21.07 4.71 12.16
CA VAL A 68 -22.34 5.23 12.69
C VAL A 68 -23.39 4.14 12.70
N ASN A 69 -23.90 3.77 13.87
CA ASN A 69 -24.98 2.81 14.06
C ASN A 69 -26.31 3.53 14.26
N PHE A 70 -27.21 3.38 13.29
CA PHE A 70 -28.60 3.79 13.40
C PHE A 70 -29.37 2.64 14.03
N GLY A 71 -29.64 2.71 15.34
CA GLY A 71 -30.48 1.71 16.01
C GLY A 71 -31.81 1.55 15.27
N THR A 72 -32.25 0.30 15.06
CA THR A 72 -33.58 0.00 14.55
C THR A 72 -34.62 0.57 15.51
N ALA A 73 -35.54 1.37 14.96
CA ALA A 73 -36.75 1.81 15.65
C ALA A 73 -37.65 0.62 16.01
#